data_AF-A0A8T3M3P5-F1
#
_entry.id   AF-A0A8T3M3P5-F1
#
_cell.length_a   1.000
_cell.length_b   1.000
_cell.length_c   1.000
_cell.angle_alpha   90.00
_cell.angle_beta   90.00
_cell.angle_gamma   90.00
#
_symmetry.space_group_name_H-M   'P 1'
#
loop_
_entity.id
_entity.type
_entity.pdbx_description
1 polymer ?
#
loop_
_entity_poly.entity_id
_entity_poly.type
_entity_poly.pdbx_seq_one_letter_code
_entity_poly.pdbx_strand_id
1 'polypeptide(L)'
;MSSNVGQNYPYTSESEAERAAVIARLVAEREGLAATLAAEATPLDQNERWWVWKCPTKGCPGLLHAAGYASEKHAVYVVCDGTCAKTFLR
;
A
#
# COMPACT_ATOMS: atom_id res chain seq x y z
N MET A 1 -1.50 -26.19 -3.18
CA MET A 1 -0.72 -25.09 -2.59
C MET A 1 -0.47 -24.05 -3.68
N SER A 2 -1.26 -22.98 -3.69
CA SER A 2 -1.01 -21.84 -4.59
C SER A 2 0.19 -21.08 -4.03
N SER A 3 1.25 -20.98 -4.81
CA SER A 3 2.48 -20.32 -4.39
C SER A 3 2.22 -18.83 -4.17
N ASN A 4 2.35 -18.37 -2.92
CA ASN A 4 2.30 -16.95 -2.52
C ASN A 4 3.40 -16.09 -3.19
N VAL A 5 4.27 -16.68 -4.00
CA VAL A 5 5.37 -16.00 -4.68
C VAL A 5 4.85 -14.88 -5.60
N GLY A 6 3.71 -15.05 -6.26
CA GLY A 6 3.11 -13.99 -7.08
C GLY A 6 2.58 -12.78 -6.29
N GLN A 7 2.43 -12.89 -4.96
CA GLN A 7 1.87 -11.83 -4.12
C GLN A 7 2.93 -10.85 -3.59
N ASN A 8 4.21 -11.21 -3.63
CA ASN A 8 5.32 -10.33 -3.24
C ASN A 8 6.01 -9.65 -4.43
N TYR A 9 5.85 -10.18 -5.65
CA TYR A 9 6.40 -9.51 -6.83
C TYR A 9 5.59 -8.25 -7.18
N PRO A 10 6.27 -7.13 -7.48
CA PRO A 10 5.61 -5.95 -8.03
C PRO A 10 4.79 -6.30 -9.27
N TYR A 11 3.57 -5.80 -9.33
CA TYR A 11 2.71 -5.91 -10.51
C TYR A 11 3.08 -4.85 -11.55
N THR A 12 3.34 -3.62 -11.10
CA THR A 12 3.78 -2.49 -11.91
C THR A 12 4.48 -1.46 -11.00
N SER A 13 4.88 -0.32 -11.55
CA SER A 13 5.26 0.86 -10.76
C SER A 13 4.46 2.10 -11.14
N GLU A 14 4.30 3.00 -10.19
CA GLU A 14 3.67 4.32 -10.34
C GLU A 14 4.67 5.42 -10.00
N SER A 15 4.43 6.65 -10.47
CA SER A 15 5.21 7.81 -10.05
C SER A 15 4.90 8.22 -8.61
N GLU A 16 5.81 8.95 -7.97
CA GLU A 16 5.57 9.49 -6.63
C GLU A 16 4.32 10.39 -6.55
N ALA A 17 4.06 11.18 -7.60
CA ALA A 17 2.88 12.03 -7.65
C ALA A 17 1.57 11.23 -7.71
N GLU A 18 1.54 10.16 -8.51
CA GLU A 18 0.38 9.25 -8.59
C GLU A 18 0.15 8.54 -7.25
N ARG A 19 1.21 7.98 -6.65
CA ARG A 19 1.16 7.34 -5.34
C ARG A 19 0.64 8.31 -4.28
N ALA A 20 1.18 9.52 -4.20
CA ALA A 20 0.77 10.53 -3.24
C ALA A 20 -0.70 10.91 -3.38
N ALA A 21 -1.17 11.10 -4.61
CA ALA A 21 -2.57 11.40 -4.91
C ALA A 21 -3.50 10.25 -4.48
N VAL A 22 -3.12 9.00 -4.74
CA VAL A 22 -3.90 7.83 -4.32
C VAL A 22 -3.97 7.75 -2.80
N ILE A 23 -2.84 7.85 -2.09
CA ILE A 23 -2.84 7.78 -0.62
C ILE A 23 -3.65 8.93 -0.01
N ALA A 24 -3.51 10.15 -0.53
CA ALA A 24 -4.29 11.30 -0.06
C ALA A 24 -5.79 11.08 -0.25
N ARG A 25 -6.22 10.58 -1.42
CA ARG A 25 -7.62 10.20 -1.67
C ARG A 25 -8.09 9.15 -0.67
N LEU A 26 -7.34 8.07 -0.47
CA LEU A 26 -7.74 6.98 0.42
C LEU A 26 -7.83 7.44 1.88
N VAL A 27 -6.92 8.30 2.33
CA VAL A 27 -6.96 8.89 3.68
C VAL A 27 -8.21 9.76 3.87
N ALA A 28 -8.63 10.49 2.84
CA ALA A 28 -9.85 11.29 2.88
C ALA A 28 -11.13 10.43 2.85
N GLU A 29 -11.13 9.34 2.09
CA GLU A 29 -12.29 8.46 1.91
C GLU A 29 -12.50 7.47 3.06
N ARG A 30 -11.44 7.13 3.82
CA ARG A 30 -11.47 6.03 4.79
C ARG A 30 -11.27 6.51 6.22
N GLU A 31 -12.33 6.38 7.00
CA GLU A 31 -12.31 6.64 8.41
C GLU A 31 -11.22 5.82 9.13
N GLY A 32 -10.43 6.49 9.97
CA GLY A 32 -9.37 5.86 10.77
C GLY A 32 -8.04 5.63 10.05
N LEU A 33 -7.98 5.65 8.71
CA LEU A 33 -6.74 5.33 7.99
C LEU A 33 -5.59 6.30 8.33
N ALA A 34 -5.88 7.59 8.47
CA ALA A 34 -4.88 8.58 8.89
C ALA A 34 -4.23 8.21 10.23
N ALA A 35 -5.03 7.79 11.21
CA ALA A 35 -4.57 7.42 12.53
C ALA A 35 -3.77 6.12 12.49
N THR A 36 -4.20 5.12 11.70
CA THR A 36 -3.45 3.88 11.48
C THR A 36 -2.08 4.15 10.88
N LEU A 37 -1.99 4.97 9.82
CA LEU A 37 -0.70 5.30 9.20
C LEU A 37 0.23 6.03 10.16
N ALA A 38 -0.29 6.98 10.95
CA ALA A 38 0.51 7.69 11.95
C ALA A 38 1.03 6.78 13.07
N ALA A 39 0.31 5.71 13.41
CA ALA A 39 0.72 4.75 14.44
C ALA A 39 1.67 3.67 13.91
N GLU A 40 1.43 3.16 12.70
CA GLU A 40 2.07 1.95 12.20
C GLU A 40 3.17 2.19 11.17
N ALA A 41 3.28 3.41 10.63
CA ALA A 41 4.22 3.71 9.56
C ALA A 41 5.00 5.02 9.75
N THR A 42 6.22 5.03 9.22
CA THR A 42 7.02 6.24 9.03
C THR A 42 6.97 6.70 7.57
N PRO A 43 7.22 7.98 7.28
CA PRO A 43 7.27 8.49 5.91
C PRO A 43 8.23 7.70 5.01
N LEU A 44 7.89 7.64 3.72
CA LEU A 44 8.76 7.10 2.68
C LEU A 44 9.94 8.05 2.41
N ASP A 45 11.01 7.50 1.84
CA ASP A 45 12.14 8.28 1.33
C ASP A 45 11.80 8.95 0.00
N GLN A 46 12.72 9.79 -0.50
CA GLN A 46 12.57 10.41 -1.82
C GLN A 46 12.86 9.37 -2.91
N ASN A 47 11.85 9.09 -3.72
CA ASN A 47 11.96 8.21 -4.87
C ASN A 47 11.06 8.72 -5.99
N GLU A 48 11.46 8.50 -7.24
CA GLU A 48 10.65 8.89 -8.41
C GLU A 48 9.54 7.89 -8.71
N ARG A 49 9.76 6.61 -8.37
CA ARG A 49 8.84 5.51 -8.70
C ARG A 49 8.67 4.53 -7.55
N TRP A 50 7.44 4.08 -7.37
CA TRP A 50 7.07 3.09 -6.35
C TRP A 50 6.49 1.84 -6.96
N TRP A 51 6.84 0.69 -6.39
CA TRP A 51 6.21 -0.56 -6.75
C TRP A 51 4.74 -0.59 -6.29
N VAL A 52 3.92 -1.24 -7.11
CA VAL A 52 2.50 -1.46 -6.88
C VAL A 52 2.24 -2.96 -6.98
N TRP A 53 1.44 -3.50 -6.07
CA TRP A 53 1.14 -4.94 -6.02
C TRP A 53 -0.34 -5.21 -6.19
N LYS A 54 -0.73 -6.42 -6.57
CA LYS A 54 -2.14 -6.84 -6.51
C LYS A 54 -2.57 -7.08 -5.07
N CYS A 55 -3.80 -6.72 -4.73
CA CYS A 55 -4.38 -7.07 -3.45
C CYS A 55 -4.54 -8.60 -3.34
N PRO A 56 -4.04 -9.24 -2.27
CA PRO A 56 -4.20 -10.68 -2.09
C PRO A 56 -5.58 -11.07 -1.56
N THR A 57 -6.42 -10.09 -1.19
CA THR A 57 -7.77 -10.35 -0.68
C THR A 57 -8.64 -10.93 -1.79
N LYS A 58 -9.13 -12.16 -1.58
CA LYS A 58 -10.04 -12.82 -2.52
C LYS A 58 -11.25 -11.92 -2.82
N GLY A 59 -11.49 -11.69 -4.11
CA GLY A 59 -12.61 -10.86 -4.59
C GLY A 59 -12.36 -9.35 -4.55
N CYS A 60 -11.19 -8.89 -4.11
CA CYS A 60 -10.81 -7.49 -4.18
C CYS A 60 -9.99 -7.22 -5.45
N PRO A 61 -10.46 -6.38 -6.39
CA PRO A 61 -9.72 -6.05 -7.60
C PRO A 61 -8.63 -4.98 -7.39
N GLY A 62 -8.44 -4.50 -6.15
CA GLY A 62 -7.57 -3.37 -5.85
C GLY A 62 -6.08 -3.65 -5.99
N LEU A 63 -5.34 -2.55 -6.04
CA LEU A 63 -3.89 -2.47 -6.03
C LEU A 63 -3.40 -1.95 -4.68
N LEU A 64 -2.18 -2.34 -4.31
CA LEU A 64 -1.53 -1.94 -3.07
C LEU A 64 -0.52 -0.83 -3.37
N HIS A 65 -0.68 0.31 -2.71
CA HIS A 65 0.14 1.51 -2.89
C HIS A 65 1.00 1.77 -1.65
N ALA A 66 2.25 2.19 -1.85
CA ALA A 66 3.15 2.51 -0.77
C ALA A 66 2.65 3.72 0.04
N ALA A 67 2.55 3.56 1.35
CA ALA A 67 2.07 4.59 2.28
C ALA A 67 3.10 4.97 3.35
N GLY A 68 4.15 4.16 3.52
CA GLY A 68 5.20 4.38 4.50
C GLY A 68 6.08 3.15 4.65
N TYR A 69 7.06 3.22 5.55
CA TYR A 69 7.76 2.05 6.06
C TYR A 69 7.11 1.62 7.37
N ALA A 70 6.92 0.32 7.58
CA ALA A 70 6.33 -0.13 8.83
C ALA A 70 7.29 0.14 10.00
N SER A 71 6.78 0.76 11.07
CA SER A 71 7.61 1.26 12.17
C SER A 71 8.41 0.17 12.89
N GLU A 72 7.86 -1.05 12.97
CA GLU A 72 8.46 -2.16 13.71
C GLU A 72 8.98 -3.29 12.80
N LYS A 73 8.77 -3.18 11.48
CA LYS A 73 9.04 -4.26 10.53
C LYS A 73 9.72 -3.65 9.32
N HIS A 74 10.90 -4.12 8.95
CA HIS A 74 11.66 -3.63 7.79
C HIS A 74 10.96 -3.98 6.45
N ALA A 75 9.80 -3.38 6.23
CA ALA A 75 8.87 -3.67 5.14
C ALA A 75 8.15 -2.39 4.72
N VAL A 76 7.70 -2.35 3.47
CA VAL A 76 6.86 -1.26 2.97
C VAL A 76 5.44 -1.47 3.47
N TYR A 77 4.91 -0.47 4.14
CA TYR A 77 3.51 -0.42 4.54
C TYR A 77 2.67 0.02 3.35
N VAL A 78 1.76 -0.86 2.90
CA VAL A 78 0.97 -0.62 1.69
C VAL A 78 -0.52 -0.62 1.98
N VAL A 79 -1.27 0.24 1.29
CA VAL A 79 -2.73 0.38 1.44
C VAL A 79 -3.39 -0.10 0.15
N CYS A 80 -4.38 -0.98 0.28
CA CYS A 80 -5.18 -1.42 -0.87
C CYS A 80 -6.14 -0.33 -1.31
N ASP A 81 -6.22 0.05 -2.58
CA ASP A 81 -7.20 1.03 -3.09
C ASP A 81 -8.60 0.45 -3.35
N GLY A 82 -8.72 -0.88 -3.34
CA GLY A 82 -9.98 -1.58 -3.62
C GLY A 82 -10.94 -1.66 -2.43
N THR A 83 -12.03 -2.40 -2.65
CA THR A 83 -13.17 -2.51 -1.73
C THR A 83 -12.88 -3.14 -0.37
N CYS A 84 -11.74 -3.82 -0.20
CA CYS A 84 -11.43 -4.46 1.08
C CYS A 84 -10.91 -3.47 2.14
N ALA A 85 -10.43 -2.29 1.71
CA ALA A 85 -9.87 -1.25 2.57
C ALA A 85 -8.73 -1.68 3.52
N LYS A 86 -8.07 -2.82 3.23
CA LYS A 86 -7.02 -3.39 4.08
C LYS A 86 -5.64 -2.79 3.81
N THR A 87 -4.78 -2.91 4.82
CA THR A 87 -3.34 -2.64 4.75
C THR A 87 -2.54 -3.94 4.76
N PHE A 88 -1.32 -3.91 4.21
CA PHE A 88 -0.42 -5.06 4.11
C PHE A 88 1.04 -4.60 4.27
N LEU A 89 1.94 -5.59 4.36
CA LEU A 89 3.39 -5.38 4.33
C LEU A 89 3.98 -6.04 3.08
N ARG A 90 5.00 -5.39 2.50
CA ARG A 90 5.74 -5.85 1.32
C ARG A 90 7.25 -5.77 1.51
#